data_AF-A0A924QXE8-F1
#
_entry.id   AF-A0A924QXE8-F1
#
_cell.length_a   1.000
_cell.length_b   1.000
_cell.length_c   1.000
_cell.angle_alpha   90.00
_cell.angle_beta   90.00
_cell.angle_gamma   90.00
#
_symmetry.space_group_name_H-M   'P 1'
#
loop_
_entity.id
_entity.type
_entity.pdbx_description
1 polymer ?
#
loop_
_entity_poly.entity_id
_entity_poly.type
_entity_poly.pdbx_seq_one_letter_code
_entity_poly.pdbx_strand_id
1 'polypeptide(L)'
;MTTRTGVDRTSVDEERGFTLIELLVYMALSIIVLSLIGGVLISTIATSRSVAELNRATAASQLVASGIGSSVRNSVGTAVTAAGDTQLLVATRLGGQTTAQVSCQAWFYTAANGGAIYYRSQPTGAPYISIPSPTELASTGSGWIGAADGILPVDGGPVFSSPTVGTVGLRFTSDTPPGSPETITSTSSTSRNAAASPGACFR
;
A
#
# COMPACT_ATOMS: atom_id res chain seq x y z
N MET A 1 88.35 -10.18 45.39
CA MET A 1 88.83 -10.58 44.05
C MET A 1 87.79 -11.58 43.57
N THR A 2 86.83 -11.26 42.70
CA THR A 2 86.98 -10.90 41.27
C THR A 2 85.58 -10.53 40.73
N THR A 3 85.46 -9.34 40.10
CA THR A 3 84.61 -8.88 38.96
C THR A 3 83.29 -9.58 38.56
N ARG A 4 82.30 -9.01 37.85
CA ARG A 4 81.86 -7.68 37.34
C ARG A 4 80.76 -8.03 36.29
N THR A 5 79.62 -7.33 36.26
CA THR A 5 78.72 -7.05 35.08
C THR A 5 78.07 -8.23 34.31
N GLY A 6 76.89 -8.13 33.69
CA GLY A 6 76.01 -7.02 33.34
C GLY A 6 74.66 -7.57 32.84
N VAL A 7 73.57 -6.80 33.01
CA VAL A 7 72.88 -6.05 31.93
C VAL A 7 72.24 -7.00 30.92
N ASP A 8 70.96 -7.32 31.15
CA ASP A 8 69.80 -6.70 30.51
C ASP A 8 69.51 -7.35 29.16
N ARG A 9 68.56 -8.29 29.16
CA ARG A 9 67.89 -8.71 27.94
C ARG A 9 66.81 -7.68 27.68
N THR A 10 67.22 -6.56 27.10
CA THR A 10 66.31 -5.68 26.38
C THR A 10 65.51 -6.54 25.43
N SER A 11 64.24 -6.77 25.74
CA SER A 11 63.21 -6.90 24.71
C SER A 11 63.37 -5.65 23.86
N VAL A 12 64.08 -5.77 22.75
CA VAL A 12 63.98 -4.80 21.67
C VAL A 12 62.58 -5.02 21.13
N ASP A 13 61.61 -4.42 21.83
CA ASP A 13 60.34 -4.10 21.22
C ASP A 13 60.75 -3.21 20.05
N GLU A 14 60.65 -3.76 18.84
CA GLU A 14 60.92 -3.01 17.63
C GLU A 14 59.82 -1.96 17.53
N GLU A 15 60.02 -0.84 18.23
CA GLU A 15 59.27 0.40 18.14
C GLU A 15 59.58 1.02 16.77
N ARG A 16 59.19 0.32 15.69
CA ARG A 16 59.15 0.83 14.34
C ARG A 16 58.00 1.82 14.30
N GLY A 17 58.30 3.07 14.65
CA GLY A 17 57.35 4.17 14.50
C GLY A 17 56.84 4.24 13.06
N PHE A 18 55.52 4.39 12.90
CA PHE A 18 54.89 4.56 11.60
C PHE A 18 55.52 5.76 10.88
N THR A 19 55.96 5.53 9.64
CA THR A 19 56.46 6.64 8.82
C THR A 19 55.28 7.52 8.39
N LEU A 20 55.50 8.83 8.25
CA LEU A 20 54.44 9.79 7.88
C LEU A 20 53.76 9.41 6.55
N ILE A 21 54.55 8.88 5.61
CA ILE A 21 54.04 8.40 4.31
C ILE A 21 53.10 7.20 4.46
N GLU A 22 53.38 6.28 5.39
CA GLU A 22 52.57 5.09 5.63
C GLU A 22 51.20 5.46 6.20
N LEU A 23 51.16 6.42 7.13
CA LEU A 23 49.91 6.94 7.69
C LEU A 23 49.07 7.66 6.62
N LEU A 24 49.69 8.41 5.70
CA LEU A 24 48.99 9.03 4.57
C LEU A 24 48.40 7.98 3.61
N VAL A 25 49.14 6.91 3.31
CA VAL A 25 48.65 5.83 2.46
C VAL A 25 47.45 5.12 3.11
N TYR A 26 47.49 4.89 4.42
CA TYR A 26 46.33 4.30 5.14
C TYR A 26 45.12 5.21 5.13
N MET A 27 45.28 6.52 5.37
CA MET A 27 44.16 7.45 5.31
C MET A 27 43.55 7.51 3.90
N ALA A 28 44.38 7.55 2.86
CA ALA A 28 43.91 7.50 1.47
C ALA A 28 43.14 6.21 1.18
N LEU A 29 43.66 5.06 1.63
CA LEU A 29 42.99 3.77 1.47
C LEU A 29 41.67 3.71 2.25
N SER A 30 41.63 4.23 3.47
CA SER A 30 40.42 4.28 4.29
C SER A 30 39.32 5.12 3.63
N ILE A 31 39.64 6.27 3.05
CA ILE A 31 38.65 7.09 2.32
C ILE A 31 38.05 6.33 1.14
N ILE A 32 38.87 5.61 0.38
CA ILE A 32 38.40 4.79 -0.74
C ILE A 32 37.46 3.70 -0.25
N VAL A 33 37.86 2.95 0.78
CA VAL A 33 37.04 1.87 1.37
C VAL A 33 35.73 2.41 1.93
N LEU A 34 35.76 3.51 2.69
CA LEU A 34 34.57 4.14 3.24
C LEU A 34 33.62 4.65 2.15
N SER A 35 34.15 5.16 1.04
CA SER A 35 33.33 5.62 -0.09
C SER A 35 32.61 4.45 -0.77
N LEU A 36 33.30 3.32 -0.95
CA LEU A 36 32.69 2.10 -1.50
C LEU A 36 31.60 1.56 -0.59
N ILE A 37 31.88 1.44 0.72
CA ILE A 37 30.90 0.97 1.71
C ILE A 37 29.73 1.95 1.79
N GLY A 38 29.99 3.26 1.80
CA GLY A 38 28.97 4.29 1.81
C GLY A 38 28.04 4.21 0.60
N GLY A 39 28.58 4.00 -0.60
CA GLY A 39 27.80 3.80 -1.81
C GLY A 39 26.88 2.57 -1.73
N VAL A 40 27.42 1.44 -1.25
CA VAL A 40 26.63 0.21 -1.06
C VAL A 40 25.53 0.41 -0.02
N LEU A 41 25.82 1.10 1.08
CA LEU A 41 24.84 1.38 2.13
C LEU A 41 23.68 2.25 1.61
N ILE A 42 23.99 3.33 0.88
CA ILE A 42 22.98 4.21 0.28
C ILE A 42 22.11 3.41 -0.71
N SER A 43 22.73 2.60 -1.57
CA SER A 43 22.01 1.73 -2.51
C SER A 43 21.10 0.76 -1.77
N THR A 44 21.56 0.18 -0.66
CA THR A 44 20.79 -0.78 0.13
C THR A 44 19.57 -0.12 0.76
N ILE A 45 19.74 1.06 1.36
CA ILE A 45 18.64 1.82 1.97
C ILE A 45 17.60 2.20 0.91
N ALA A 46 18.02 2.63 -0.28
CA ALA A 46 17.12 2.96 -1.37
C ALA A 46 16.29 1.74 -1.82
N THR A 47 16.94 0.59 -2.01
CA THR A 47 16.27 -0.67 -2.36
C THR A 47 15.29 -1.11 -1.27
N SER A 48 15.69 -1.06 0.00
CA SER A 48 14.80 -1.44 1.12
C SER A 48 13.55 -0.56 1.19
N ARG A 49 13.68 0.75 0.94
CA ARG A 49 12.52 1.66 0.85
C ARG A 49 11.61 1.29 -0.31
N SER A 50 12.18 1.06 -1.50
CA SER A 50 11.41 0.66 -2.68
C SER A 50 10.60 -0.62 -2.44
N VAL A 51 11.23 -1.65 -1.88
CA VAL A 51 10.56 -2.93 -1.56
C VAL A 51 9.47 -2.73 -0.50
N ALA A 52 9.70 -1.89 0.51
CA ALA A 52 8.70 -1.61 1.54
C ALA A 52 7.46 -0.92 0.96
N GLU A 53 7.65 0.07 0.08
CA GLU A 53 6.54 0.76 -0.59
C GLU A 53 5.77 -0.15 -1.55
N LEU A 54 6.49 -0.98 -2.34
CA LEU A 54 5.86 -2.00 -3.19
C LEU A 54 5.00 -2.98 -2.38
N ASN A 55 5.50 -3.43 -1.24
CA ASN A 55 4.75 -4.32 -0.35
C ASN A 55 3.51 -3.65 0.24
N ARG A 56 3.59 -2.36 0.62
CA ARG A 56 2.42 -1.60 1.10
C ARG A 56 1.36 -1.44 0.03
N ALA A 57 1.74 -1.02 -1.17
CA ALA A 57 0.83 -0.85 -2.31
C ALA A 57 0.14 -2.16 -2.68
N THR A 58 0.89 -3.27 -2.69
CA THR A 58 0.35 -4.61 -2.96
C THR A 58 -0.63 -5.06 -1.88
N ALA A 59 -0.28 -4.90 -0.61
CA ALA A 59 -1.14 -5.28 0.51
C ALA A 59 -2.45 -4.47 0.53
N ALA A 60 -2.38 -3.16 0.27
CA ALA A 60 -3.56 -2.30 0.16
C ALA A 60 -4.47 -2.73 -1.00
N SER A 61 -3.89 -3.00 -2.18
CA SER A 61 -4.63 -3.48 -3.35
C SER A 61 -5.35 -4.80 -3.09
N GLN A 62 -4.68 -5.76 -2.44
CA GLN A 62 -5.27 -7.05 -2.07
C GLN A 62 -6.37 -6.90 -1.01
N LEU A 63 -6.17 -5.99 -0.04
CA LEU A 63 -7.18 -5.70 0.98
C LEU A 63 -8.44 -5.10 0.35
N VAL A 64 -8.29 -4.15 -0.56
CA VAL A 64 -9.42 -3.57 -1.31
C VAL A 64 -10.12 -4.63 -2.16
N ALA A 65 -9.38 -5.42 -2.92
CA ALA A 65 -9.95 -6.46 -3.77
C ALA A 65 -10.71 -7.53 -2.96
N SER A 66 -10.13 -7.97 -1.84
CA SER A 66 -10.77 -8.93 -0.95
C SER A 66 -11.98 -8.34 -0.22
N GLY A 67 -11.90 -7.08 0.21
CA GLY A 67 -12.98 -6.33 0.85
C GLY A 67 -14.18 -6.14 -0.08
N ILE A 68 -13.96 -5.64 -1.29
CA ILE A 68 -14.98 -5.52 -2.34
C ILE A 68 -15.56 -6.89 -2.67
N GLY A 69 -14.72 -7.89 -2.90
CA GLY A 69 -15.20 -9.24 -3.21
C GLY A 69 -16.05 -9.84 -2.10
N SER A 70 -15.71 -9.60 -0.82
CA SER A 70 -16.53 -10.01 0.32
C SER A 70 -17.87 -9.25 0.38
N SER A 71 -17.84 -7.95 0.09
CA SER A 71 -19.02 -7.09 0.05
C SER A 71 -20.01 -7.56 -1.02
N VAL A 72 -19.52 -7.81 -2.24
CA VAL A 72 -20.32 -8.25 -3.38
C VAL A 72 -20.84 -9.67 -3.20
N ARG A 73 -20.00 -10.62 -2.77
CA ARG A 73 -20.41 -12.03 -2.58
C ARG A 73 -21.53 -12.22 -1.55
N ASN A 74 -21.60 -11.35 -0.55
CA ASN A 74 -22.61 -11.38 0.50
C ASN A 74 -23.72 -10.34 0.30
N SER A 75 -23.76 -9.72 -0.88
CA SER A 75 -24.77 -8.72 -1.20
C SER A 75 -26.08 -9.36 -1.65
N VAL A 76 -27.19 -8.64 -1.54
CA VAL A 76 -28.49 -8.95 -2.19
C VAL A 76 -28.75 -8.06 -3.38
N GLY A 77 -27.96 -6.99 -3.53
CA GLY A 77 -28.01 -6.06 -4.64
C GLY A 77 -26.70 -5.29 -4.70
N THR A 78 -26.31 -4.91 -5.91
CA THR A 78 -25.14 -4.07 -6.17
C THR A 78 -25.49 -3.03 -7.23
N ALA A 79 -24.90 -1.86 -7.12
CA ALA A 79 -25.01 -0.82 -8.15
C ALA A 79 -23.66 -0.11 -8.30
N VAL A 80 -23.26 0.13 -9.54
CA VAL A 80 -22.10 0.95 -9.87
C VAL A 80 -22.60 2.22 -10.52
N THR A 81 -22.26 3.37 -9.95
CA THR A 81 -22.57 4.70 -10.49
C THR A 81 -21.27 5.39 -10.85
N ALA A 82 -21.13 5.91 -12.07
CA ALA A 82 -19.98 6.69 -12.49
C ALA A 82 -20.39 8.15 -12.69
N ALA A 83 -19.53 9.09 -12.30
CA ALA A 83 -19.67 10.51 -12.60
C ALA A 83 -18.29 11.13 -12.86
N GLY A 84 -18.03 11.49 -14.12
CA GLY A 84 -16.70 11.93 -14.56
C GLY A 84 -15.65 10.87 -14.22
N ASP A 85 -14.58 11.31 -13.56
CA ASP A 85 -13.44 10.45 -13.15
C ASP A 85 -13.65 9.76 -11.79
N THR A 86 -14.90 9.69 -11.32
CA THR A 86 -15.25 9.08 -10.04
C THR A 86 -16.25 7.95 -10.22
N GLN A 87 -16.17 6.95 -9.34
CA GLN A 87 -17.02 5.77 -9.40
C GLN A 87 -17.45 5.36 -8.00
N LEU A 88 -18.72 5.02 -7.84
CA LEU A 88 -19.30 4.58 -6.58
C LEU A 88 -19.90 3.19 -6.80
N LEU A 89 -19.36 2.21 -6.10
CA LEU A 89 -19.95 0.89 -5.94
C LEU A 89 -20.70 0.85 -4.62
N VAL A 90 -21.99 0.52 -4.65
CA VAL A 90 -22.80 0.26 -3.46
C VAL A 90 -23.23 -1.21 -3.48
N ALA A 91 -23.17 -1.85 -2.32
CA ALA A 91 -23.61 -3.22 -2.09
C ALA A 91 -24.51 -3.27 -0.84
N THR A 92 -25.70 -3.86 -0.98
CA THR A 92 -26.59 -4.12 0.15
C THR A 92 -26.28 -5.49 0.71
N ARG A 93 -25.75 -5.56 1.93
CA ARG A 93 -25.32 -6.80 2.58
C ARG A 93 -26.37 -7.28 3.58
N LEU A 94 -26.68 -8.59 3.54
CA LEU A 94 -27.38 -9.29 4.61
C LEU A 94 -26.37 -9.73 5.69
N GLY A 95 -26.57 -9.31 6.93
CA GLY A 95 -25.84 -9.83 8.09
C GLY A 95 -26.25 -11.26 8.42
N GLY A 96 -25.30 -12.06 8.93
CA GLY A 96 -25.51 -13.47 9.28
C GLY A 96 -25.95 -13.72 10.73
N GLN A 97 -26.49 -12.71 11.42
CA GLN A 97 -26.94 -12.82 12.82
C GLN A 97 -28.39 -13.36 12.86
N THR A 98 -28.83 -13.81 14.04
CA THR A 98 -30.20 -14.34 14.30
C THR A 98 -31.31 -13.36 13.95
N THR A 99 -31.01 -12.07 13.86
CA THR A 99 -31.79 -11.05 13.15
C THR A 99 -31.01 -10.57 11.93
N ALA A 100 -31.61 -10.66 10.74
CA ALA A 100 -31.00 -10.20 9.50
C ALA A 100 -30.78 -8.68 9.53
N GLN A 101 -29.60 -8.25 9.98
CA GLN A 101 -29.18 -6.86 9.95
C GLN A 101 -28.74 -6.54 8.52
N VAL A 102 -29.55 -5.77 7.80
CA VAL A 102 -29.18 -5.28 6.48
C VAL A 102 -28.26 -4.07 6.64
N SER A 103 -27.16 -4.02 5.88
CA SER A 103 -26.21 -2.91 5.89
C SER A 103 -25.86 -2.49 4.48
N CYS A 104 -25.65 -1.20 4.27
CA CYS A 104 -25.17 -0.64 3.01
C CYS A 104 -23.67 -0.48 3.11
N GLN A 105 -22.93 -1.13 2.22
CA GLN A 105 -21.49 -0.96 2.07
C GLN A 105 -21.23 -0.21 0.76
N ALA A 106 -20.37 0.80 0.81
CA ALA A 106 -19.99 1.57 -0.35
C ALA A 106 -18.48 1.65 -0.50
N TRP A 107 -18.06 1.64 -1.75
CA TRP A 107 -16.69 1.81 -2.20
C TRP A 107 -16.67 2.94 -3.21
N PHE A 108 -15.89 3.96 -2.94
CA PHE A 108 -15.79 5.14 -3.78
C PHE A 108 -14.39 5.27 -4.34
N TYR A 109 -14.28 5.37 -5.66
CA TYR A 109 -13.05 5.64 -6.38
C TYR A 109 -13.06 7.07 -6.90
N THR A 110 -11.92 7.75 -6.78
CA THR A 110 -11.66 9.06 -7.38
C THR A 110 -10.29 9.05 -8.03
N ALA A 111 -10.16 9.62 -9.23
CA ALA A 111 -8.86 9.83 -9.88
C ALA A 111 -8.06 11.03 -9.31
N ALA A 112 -8.66 11.82 -8.42
CA ALA A 112 -7.99 12.98 -7.83
C ALA A 112 -6.74 12.56 -7.04
N ASN A 113 -5.71 13.42 -7.04
CA ASN A 113 -4.48 13.26 -6.25
C ASN A 113 -3.74 11.93 -6.47
N GLY A 114 -3.74 11.39 -7.70
CA GLY A 114 -3.06 10.13 -8.01
C GLY A 114 -3.92 8.88 -7.78
N GLY A 115 -5.20 9.07 -7.46
CA GLY A 115 -6.18 8.01 -7.41
C GLY A 115 -6.32 7.37 -6.03
N ALA A 116 -7.55 7.23 -5.53
CA ALA A 116 -7.81 6.66 -4.21
C ALA A 116 -9.14 5.90 -4.17
N ILE A 117 -9.20 4.91 -3.29
CA ILE A 117 -10.41 4.17 -2.95
C ILE A 117 -10.76 4.41 -1.49
N TYR A 118 -12.02 4.77 -1.24
CA TYR A 118 -12.60 4.96 0.08
C TYR A 118 -13.68 3.92 0.34
N TYR A 119 -13.85 3.54 1.60
CA TYR A 119 -14.86 2.63 2.09
C TYR A 119 -15.79 3.33 3.07
N ARG A 120 -17.08 3.01 3.02
CA ARG A 120 -18.06 3.41 4.02
C ARG A 120 -19.08 2.30 4.24
N SER A 121 -19.57 2.20 5.47
CA SER A 121 -20.67 1.29 5.83
C SER A 121 -21.68 2.01 6.71
N GLN A 122 -22.96 1.73 6.50
CA GLN A 122 -24.05 2.29 7.30
C GLN A 122 -25.21 1.28 7.44
N PRO A 123 -26.01 1.36 8.52
CA PRO A 123 -27.19 0.51 8.70
C PRO A 123 -28.30 0.87 7.69
N THR A 124 -29.22 -0.06 7.43
CA THR A 124 -30.44 0.27 6.69
C THR A 124 -31.33 1.26 7.44
N GLY A 125 -31.89 2.24 6.71
CA GLY A 125 -32.67 3.35 7.28
C GLY A 125 -31.89 4.67 7.33
N ALA A 126 -30.58 4.65 7.12
CA ALA A 126 -29.79 5.84 6.83
C ALA A 126 -30.09 6.39 5.41
N PRO A 127 -29.82 7.68 5.13
CA PRO A 127 -29.94 8.25 3.79
C PRO A 127 -29.13 7.46 2.76
N TYR A 128 -29.60 7.44 1.51
CA TYR A 128 -28.89 6.80 0.40
C TYR A 128 -27.44 7.28 0.28
N ILE A 129 -26.53 6.36 -0.03
CA ILE A 129 -25.13 6.71 -0.28
C ILE A 129 -25.04 7.26 -1.70
N SER A 130 -24.58 8.50 -1.82
CA SER A 130 -24.29 9.14 -3.10
C SER A 130 -22.79 9.41 -3.23
N ILE A 131 -22.38 9.85 -4.43
CA ILE A 131 -20.99 10.21 -4.69
C ILE A 131 -20.60 11.33 -3.71
N PRO A 132 -19.57 11.11 -2.87
CA PRO A 132 -19.19 12.09 -1.87
C PRO A 132 -18.52 13.30 -2.52
N SER A 133 -18.78 14.46 -1.95
CA SER A 133 -18.03 15.68 -2.24
C SER A 133 -16.60 15.60 -1.68
N PRO A 134 -15.63 16.35 -2.26
CA PRO A 134 -14.27 16.43 -1.71
C PRO A 134 -14.24 16.86 -0.23
N THR A 135 -15.16 17.75 0.18
CA THR A 135 -15.31 18.20 1.57
C THR A 135 -15.79 17.10 2.50
N GLU A 136 -16.66 16.19 2.05
CA GLU A 136 -17.10 15.06 2.87
C GLU A 136 -15.97 14.07 3.10
N LEU A 137 -15.18 13.77 2.06
CA LEU A 137 -14.00 12.89 2.17
C LEU A 137 -12.94 13.44 3.12
N ALA A 138 -12.78 14.77 3.17
CA ALA A 138 -11.84 15.43 4.09
C ALA A 138 -12.36 15.49 5.54
N SER A 139 -13.66 15.31 5.78
CA SER A 139 -14.26 15.44 7.11
C SER A 139 -14.18 14.13 7.91
N THR A 140 -13.69 14.21 9.15
CA THR A 140 -13.54 13.07 10.06
C THR A 140 -14.87 12.46 10.53
N GLY A 141 -15.99 13.15 10.33
CA GLY A 141 -17.34 12.71 10.71
C GLY A 141 -18.17 12.09 9.59
N SER A 142 -17.69 12.05 8.34
CA SER A 142 -18.48 11.54 7.20
C SER A 142 -18.64 10.02 7.16
N GLY A 143 -17.82 9.29 7.93
CA GLY A 143 -17.78 7.83 7.94
C GLY A 143 -17.08 7.20 6.72
N TRP A 144 -16.47 8.02 5.86
CA TRP A 144 -15.56 7.53 4.80
C TRP A 144 -14.18 7.24 5.38
N ILE A 145 -13.64 6.09 5.02
CA ILE A 145 -12.33 5.61 5.45
C ILE A 145 -11.49 5.40 4.18
N GLY A 146 -10.30 5.98 4.11
CA GLY A 146 -9.35 5.70 3.03
C GLY A 146 -8.92 4.23 3.07
N ALA A 147 -9.14 3.50 1.98
CA ALA A 147 -8.84 2.07 1.89
C ALA A 147 -7.57 1.80 1.07
N ALA A 148 -7.32 2.59 0.02
CA ALA A 148 -6.07 2.59 -0.73
C ALA A 148 -5.85 3.92 -1.44
N ASP A 149 -4.58 4.25 -1.67
CA ASP A 149 -4.11 5.41 -2.44
C ASP A 149 -3.23 4.94 -3.60
N GLY A 150 -2.98 5.81 -4.57
CA GLY A 150 -2.23 5.49 -5.78
C GLY A 150 -2.96 4.54 -6.72
N ILE A 151 -4.30 4.50 -6.69
CA ILE A 151 -5.06 3.56 -7.51
C ILE A 151 -5.36 4.16 -8.87
N LEU A 152 -4.84 3.55 -9.94
CA LEU A 152 -5.03 4.03 -11.30
C LEU A 152 -5.85 3.04 -12.14
N PRO A 153 -6.69 3.52 -13.06
CA PRO A 153 -7.42 2.66 -13.98
C PRO A 153 -6.47 2.06 -15.01
N VAL A 154 -6.63 0.77 -15.29
CA VAL A 154 -5.88 0.10 -16.36
C VAL A 154 -6.44 0.55 -17.71
N ASP A 155 -5.56 0.98 -18.61
CA ASP A 155 -5.90 1.45 -19.98
C ASP A 155 -6.95 2.59 -20.00
N GLY A 156 -7.07 3.38 -18.92
CA GLY A 156 -8.11 4.41 -18.79
C GLY A 156 -9.54 3.86 -18.66
N GLY A 157 -9.69 2.55 -18.44
CA GLY A 157 -10.97 1.89 -18.24
C GLY A 157 -11.57 2.14 -16.84
N PRO A 158 -12.77 1.62 -16.56
CA PRO A 158 -13.37 1.80 -15.25
C PRO A 158 -12.73 0.91 -14.17
N VAL A 159 -12.49 1.46 -12.98
CA VAL A 159 -12.01 0.70 -11.81
C VAL A 159 -13.07 -0.28 -11.34
N PHE A 160 -14.33 0.16 -11.26
CA PHE A 160 -15.50 -0.65 -10.98
C PHE A 160 -16.34 -0.82 -12.24
N SER A 161 -16.61 -2.07 -12.61
CA SER A 161 -17.51 -2.41 -13.71
C SER A 161 -18.63 -3.31 -13.19
N SER A 162 -19.82 -3.22 -13.78
CA SER A 162 -20.90 -4.18 -13.54
C SER A 162 -21.24 -4.87 -14.87
N PRO A 163 -20.49 -5.93 -15.25
CA PRO A 163 -20.66 -6.57 -16.55
C PRO A 163 -22.01 -7.29 -16.67
N THR A 164 -22.54 -7.80 -15.55
CA THR A 164 -23.87 -8.41 -15.45
C THR A 164 -24.48 -8.08 -14.09
N VAL A 165 -25.80 -8.16 -13.98
CA VAL A 165 -26.53 -7.89 -12.72
C VAL A 165 -25.98 -8.78 -11.61
N GLY A 166 -25.60 -8.16 -10.49
CA GLY A 166 -25.05 -8.86 -9.33
C GLY A 166 -23.59 -9.29 -9.47
N THR A 167 -22.93 -8.96 -10.59
CA THR A 167 -21.48 -9.13 -10.78
C THR A 167 -20.80 -7.77 -10.81
N VAL A 168 -19.67 -7.67 -10.11
CA VAL A 168 -18.79 -6.51 -10.11
C VAL A 168 -17.41 -6.96 -10.56
N GLY A 169 -16.90 -6.35 -11.62
CA GLY A 169 -15.51 -6.44 -12.05
C GLY A 169 -14.71 -5.30 -11.45
N LEU A 170 -13.52 -5.63 -10.94
CA LEU A 170 -12.55 -4.72 -10.38
C LEU A 170 -11.30 -4.78 -11.25
N ARG A 171 -10.85 -3.66 -11.80
CA ARG A 171 -9.65 -3.60 -12.64
C ARG A 171 -8.88 -2.30 -12.43
N PHE A 172 -7.76 -2.38 -11.73
CA PHE A 172 -6.90 -1.23 -11.45
C PHE A 172 -5.44 -1.66 -11.29
N THR A 173 -4.56 -0.67 -11.29
CA THR A 173 -3.15 -0.79 -10.92
C THR A 173 -2.89 0.07 -9.69
N SER A 174 -1.86 -0.27 -8.92
CA SER A 174 -1.38 0.57 -7.82
C SER A 174 -0.10 1.28 -8.21
N ASP A 175 0.05 2.53 -7.77
CA ASP A 175 1.27 3.30 -7.92
C ASP A 175 2.42 2.56 -7.24
N THR A 176 3.49 2.32 -7.98
CA THR A 176 4.67 1.59 -7.53
C THR A 176 5.92 2.40 -7.84
N PRO A 177 7.00 2.24 -7.05
CA PRO A 177 8.23 2.98 -7.29
C PRO A 177 8.72 2.82 -8.74
N PRO A 178 9.26 3.88 -9.37
CA PRO A 178 9.75 3.82 -10.74
C PRO A 178 10.71 2.65 -10.98
N GLY A 179 10.46 1.86 -12.03
CA GLY A 179 11.24 0.66 -12.36
C GLY A 179 10.79 -0.63 -11.67
N SER A 180 9.73 -0.58 -10.85
CA SER A 180 9.06 -1.77 -10.31
C SER A 180 8.07 -2.37 -11.32
N PRO A 181 7.82 -3.69 -11.28
CA PRO A 181 6.77 -4.29 -12.10
C PRO A 181 5.39 -3.79 -11.65
N GLU A 182 4.58 -3.38 -12.62
CA GLU A 182 3.22 -2.92 -12.40
C GLU A 182 2.31 -4.08 -11.94
N THR A 183 1.56 -3.87 -10.85
CA THR A 183 0.65 -4.90 -10.30
C THR A 183 -0.77 -4.63 -10.75
N ILE A 184 -1.22 -5.35 -11.78
CA ILE A 184 -2.61 -5.30 -12.23
C ILE A 184 -3.47 -6.18 -11.33
N THR A 185 -4.42 -5.57 -10.63
CA THR A 185 -5.46 -6.29 -9.89
C THR A 185 -6.69 -6.37 -10.77
N SER A 186 -7.01 -7.58 -11.22
CA SER A 186 -8.24 -7.88 -11.98
C SER A 186 -9.01 -8.98 -11.28
N THR A 187 -10.24 -8.70 -10.84
CA THR A 187 -11.09 -9.69 -10.16
C THR A 187 -12.55 -9.42 -10.45
N SER A 188 -13.32 -10.46 -10.72
CA SER A 188 -14.77 -10.41 -10.77
C SER A 188 -15.37 -11.10 -9.54
N SER A 189 -16.39 -10.50 -8.93
CA SER A 189 -17.16 -11.11 -7.85
C SER A 189 -18.64 -11.09 -8.19
N THR A 190 -19.33 -12.19 -7.91
CA THR A 190 -20.76 -12.33 -8.13
C THR A 190 -21.46 -12.58 -6.80
N SER A 191 -22.62 -11.94 -6.60
CA SER A 191 -23.50 -12.17 -5.46
C SER A 191 -23.90 -13.65 -5.36
N ARG A 192 -23.94 -14.18 -4.14
CA ARG A 192 -24.50 -15.52 -3.86
C ARG A 192 -26.00 -15.51 -3.58
N ASN A 193 -26.58 -14.35 -3.33
CA ASN A 193 -28.00 -14.22 -3.12
C ASN A 193 -28.69 -13.92 -4.45
N ALA A 194 -29.92 -14.41 -4.63
CA ALA A 194 -30.77 -13.99 -5.73
C ALA A 194 -30.82 -12.46 -5.73
N ALA A 195 -30.55 -11.83 -6.87
CA ALA A 195 -30.56 -10.38 -6.99
C ALA A 195 -31.96 -9.88 -6.61
N ALA A 196 -32.07 -9.29 -5.42
CA ALA A 196 -33.26 -8.55 -5.04
C ALA A 196 -33.18 -7.17 -5.70
N SER A 197 -34.34 -6.60 -6.05
CA SER A 197 -34.43 -5.22 -6.53
C SER A 197 -33.62 -4.30 -5.60
N PRO A 198 -32.90 -3.29 -6.13
CA PRO A 198 -32.13 -2.37 -5.31
C PRO A 198 -32.98 -1.85 -4.14
N GLY A 199 -32.67 -2.33 -2.93
CA GLY A 199 -33.33 -1.92 -1.68
C GLY A 199 -32.88 -0.54 -1.19
N ALA A 200 -33.18 -0.20 0.06
CA ALA A 200 -32.99 1.12 0.70
C ALA A 200 -31.56 1.73 0.68
N CYS A 201 -30.57 1.10 0.04
CA CYS A 201 -29.19 1.57 -0.07
C CYS A 201 -28.90 2.33 -1.38
N PHE A 202 -29.77 2.21 -2.39
CA PHE A 202 -29.54 2.76 -3.73
C PHE A 202 -30.49 3.91 -4.03
N ARG A 203 -30.01 4.90 -4.78
CA ARG A 203 -30.85 5.96 -5.35
C ARG A 203 -31.19 5.63 -6.79
#